data_AF-A0A384JCG1-F1
#
_entry.id   AF-A0A384JCG1-F1
#
_cell.length_a   1.000
_cell.length_b   1.000
_cell.length_c   1.000
_cell.angle_alpha   90.00
_cell.angle_beta   90.00
_cell.angle_gamma   90.00
#
_symmetry.space_group_name_H-M   'P 1'
#
loop_
_entity.id
_entity.type
_entity.pdbx_description
1 polymer ?
#
loop_
_entity_poly.entity_id
_entity_poly.type
_entity_poly.pdbx_seq_one_letter_code
_entity_poly.pdbx_strand_id
1 'polypeptide(L)'
;MIPQFNSVMNCKYSTQLPQLSSQCKIFLAEGGLETDFIYRRGSDLPHFAAFTLLETPEGRQALRDYYIMYVKIARQYKTGIVLQLLTWRLSEPWVKLLGYADPAGKVVETNRDAVQLLQSIRSEFEDEHTPVVISGSLGSVQDSYKISA
;
A
#
# COMPACT_ATOMS: atom_id res chain seq x y z
N MET A 1 -2.36 2.74 33.48
CA MET A 1 -3.72 2.28 33.14
C MET A 1 -3.85 2.38 31.63
N ILE A 2 -3.65 1.28 30.91
CA ILE A 2 -3.69 1.26 29.44
C ILE A 2 -5.16 1.24 29.03
N PRO A 3 -5.64 2.14 28.15
CA PRO A 3 -7.01 2.10 27.70
C PRO A 3 -7.27 0.79 26.93
N GLN A 4 -8.26 0.02 27.39
CA GLN A 4 -8.79 -1.12 26.65
C GLN A 4 -9.43 -0.60 25.37
N PHE A 5 -8.81 -0.88 24.22
CA PHE A 5 -9.43 -0.71 22.90
C PHE A 5 -10.52 -1.80 22.71
N ASN A 6 -11.66 -1.62 23.37
CA ASN A 6 -12.84 -2.45 23.14
C ASN A 6 -13.64 -1.89 21.96
N SER A 7 -13.16 -2.22 20.76
CA SER A 7 -13.99 -2.51 19.60
C SER A 7 -13.11 -3.36 18.70
N VAL A 8 -13.36 -4.67 18.65
CA VAL A 8 -12.85 -5.49 17.56
C VAL A 8 -13.60 -5.00 16.33
N MET A 9 -13.09 -3.95 15.68
CA MET A 9 -13.41 -3.71 14.28
C MET A 9 -13.10 -5.02 13.60
N ASN A 10 -14.12 -5.67 13.06
CA ASN A 10 -13.97 -6.97 12.41
C ASN A 10 -13.25 -6.74 11.08
N CYS A 11 -11.94 -6.52 11.14
CA CYS A 11 -11.08 -6.27 10.00
C CYS A 11 -11.05 -7.55 9.16
N LYS A 12 -11.56 -7.47 7.93
CA LYS A 12 -11.56 -8.61 7.02
C LYS A 12 -10.14 -9.14 6.82
N TYR A 13 -9.98 -10.45 6.99
CA TYR A 13 -8.73 -11.20 6.98
C TYR A 13 -7.76 -10.93 8.15
N SER A 14 -8.25 -10.43 9.30
CA SER A 14 -7.43 -10.21 10.50
C SER A 14 -6.97 -11.50 11.20
N THR A 15 -7.74 -12.59 11.07
CA THR A 15 -7.47 -13.88 11.72
C THR A 15 -7.05 -14.96 10.75
N GLN A 16 -7.47 -14.86 9.48
CA GLN A 16 -7.14 -15.85 8.45
C GLN A 16 -6.94 -15.15 7.10
N LEU A 17 -5.75 -15.37 6.55
CA LEU A 17 -5.34 -14.87 5.25
C LEU A 17 -5.71 -15.88 4.16
N PRO A 18 -6.51 -15.51 3.15
CA PRO A 18 -7.01 -16.45 2.14
C PRO A 18 -5.88 -17.07 1.31
N GLN A 19 -4.79 -16.33 1.09
CA GLN A 19 -3.59 -16.80 0.40
C GLN A 19 -2.75 -17.81 1.20
N LEU A 20 -3.03 -17.99 2.49
CA LEU A 20 -2.35 -18.98 3.34
C LEU A 20 -3.26 -20.19 3.64
N SER A 21 -4.48 -20.21 3.11
CA SER A 21 -5.42 -21.31 3.34
C SER A 21 -4.99 -22.60 2.60
N SER A 22 -5.41 -23.76 3.10
CA SER A 22 -5.14 -25.04 2.41
C SER A 22 -5.86 -25.18 1.06
N GLN A 23 -6.85 -24.33 0.79
CA GLN A 23 -7.58 -24.23 -0.47
C GLN A 23 -7.09 -23.03 -1.31
N CYS A 24 -5.87 -22.55 -1.03
CA CYS A 24 -5.31 -21.35 -1.63
C CYS A 24 -5.31 -21.45 -3.17
N LYS A 25 -5.97 -20.48 -3.79
CA LYS A 25 -5.88 -20.21 -5.23
C LYS A 25 -4.62 -19.39 -5.50
N ILE A 26 -4.23 -19.25 -6.76
CA ILE A 26 -3.15 -18.32 -7.14
C ILE A 26 -3.54 -16.89 -6.71
N PHE A 27 -2.58 -16.16 -6.14
CA PHE A 27 -2.69 -14.72 -5.86
C PHE A 27 -1.71 -13.96 -6.73
N LEU A 28 -2.19 -12.90 -7.38
CA LEU A 28 -1.34 -11.94 -8.06
C LEU A 28 -0.82 -10.91 -7.06
N ALA A 29 0.27 -10.24 -7.42
CA ALA A 29 0.73 -9.01 -6.80
C ALA A 29 0.78 -7.92 -7.87
N GLU A 30 0.78 -6.66 -7.46
CA GLU A 30 1.09 -5.58 -8.42
C GLU A 30 2.57 -5.60 -8.85
N GLY A 31 2.86 -4.92 -9.95
CA GLY A 31 4.22 -4.62 -10.36
C GLY A 31 4.84 -3.46 -9.58
N GLY A 32 5.98 -2.97 -10.06
CA GLY A 32 6.67 -1.82 -9.46
C GLY A 32 5.88 -0.53 -9.64
N LEU A 33 5.31 -0.02 -8.54
CA LEU A 33 4.51 1.21 -8.54
C LEU A 33 5.39 2.42 -8.89
N GLU A 34 6.50 2.60 -8.19
CA GLU A 34 7.37 3.76 -8.36
C GLU A 34 7.91 3.86 -9.80
N THR A 35 8.29 2.73 -10.39
CA THR A 35 8.81 2.70 -11.76
C THR A 35 7.72 3.00 -12.80
N ASP A 36 6.48 2.53 -12.60
CA ASP A 36 5.35 2.89 -13.46
C ASP A 36 5.08 4.41 -13.39
N PHE A 37 5.02 4.96 -12.18
CA PHE A 37 4.75 6.38 -11.98
C PHE A 37 5.85 7.29 -12.56
N ILE A 38 7.11 6.95 -12.37
CA ILE A 38 8.23 7.73 -12.92
C ILE A 38 8.30 7.59 -14.44
N TYR A 39 8.41 6.37 -14.96
CA TYR A 39 8.78 6.15 -16.36
C TYR A 39 7.62 6.15 -17.35
N ARG A 40 6.39 5.86 -16.90
CA ARG A 40 5.21 5.84 -17.78
C ARG A 40 4.27 7.01 -17.53
N ARG A 41 4.18 7.50 -16.29
CA ARG A 41 3.25 8.58 -15.92
C ARG A 41 3.94 9.94 -15.75
N GLY A 42 5.28 9.98 -15.81
CA GLY A 42 6.05 11.22 -15.68
C GLY A 42 5.88 11.92 -14.32
N SER A 43 5.55 11.15 -13.28
CA SER A 43 5.38 11.68 -11.92
C SER A 43 6.73 11.93 -11.27
N ASP A 44 6.87 13.05 -10.59
CA ASP A 44 8.01 13.29 -9.70
C ASP A 44 7.77 12.61 -8.35
N LEU A 45 8.67 11.71 -7.97
CA LEU A 45 8.66 11.03 -6.69
C LEU A 45 9.95 11.41 -5.95
N PRO A 46 9.94 12.48 -5.12
CA PRO A 46 11.14 12.95 -4.46
C PRO A 46 11.68 11.84 -3.55
N HIS A 47 12.98 11.55 -3.69
CA HIS A 47 13.59 10.38 -3.05
C HIS A 47 12.81 9.08 -3.27
N PHE A 48 12.22 8.86 -4.44
CA PHE A 48 11.45 7.63 -4.78
C PHE A 48 10.31 7.34 -3.78
N ALA A 49 9.82 8.37 -3.08
CA ALA A 49 8.83 8.23 -2.02
C ALA A 49 7.41 8.31 -2.58
N ALA A 50 6.85 7.18 -3.02
CA ALA A 50 5.51 7.10 -3.58
C ALA A 50 4.39 7.63 -2.67
N PHE A 51 4.59 7.61 -1.36
CA PHE A 51 3.59 8.10 -0.41
C PHE A 51 3.26 9.59 -0.58
N THR A 52 4.15 10.37 -1.22
CA THR A 52 3.92 11.79 -1.55
C THR A 52 2.74 12.00 -2.51
N LEU A 53 2.40 10.99 -3.31
CA LEU A 53 1.21 11.01 -4.17
C LEU A 53 -0.10 11.10 -3.38
N LEU A 54 -0.11 10.76 -2.10
CA LEU A 54 -1.31 10.89 -1.25
C LEU A 54 -1.62 12.34 -0.85
N GLU A 55 -0.75 13.30 -1.17
CA GLU A 55 -0.91 14.69 -0.75
C GLU A 55 -1.85 15.49 -1.64
N THR A 56 -2.06 15.02 -2.87
CA THR A 56 -2.92 15.69 -3.83
C THR A 56 -4.10 14.80 -4.24
N PRO A 57 -5.27 15.37 -4.55
CA PRO A 57 -6.39 14.63 -5.11
C PRO A 57 -5.99 13.86 -6.39
N GLU A 58 -5.18 14.48 -7.26
CA GLU A 58 -4.73 13.90 -8.52
C GLU A 58 -3.82 12.68 -8.28
N GLY A 59 -2.90 12.78 -7.32
CA GLY A 59 -2.02 11.66 -6.95
C GLY A 59 -2.80 10.51 -6.31
N ARG A 60 -3.78 10.81 -5.45
CA ARG A 60 -4.70 9.80 -4.88
C ARG A 60 -5.50 9.09 -5.98
N GLN A 61 -6.01 9.84 -6.96
CA GLN A 61 -6.74 9.26 -8.07
C GLN A 61 -5.83 8.39 -8.95
N ALA A 62 -4.61 8.86 -9.27
CA ALA A 62 -3.65 8.10 -10.04
C ALA A 62 -3.24 6.79 -9.36
N LEU A 63 -3.04 6.81 -8.03
CA LEU A 63 -2.82 5.60 -7.23
C LEU A 63 -4.02 4.66 -7.31
N ARG A 64 -5.24 5.18 -7.14
CA ARG A 64 -6.46 4.39 -7.27
C ARG A 64 -6.54 3.69 -8.63
N ASP A 65 -6.30 4.43 -9.71
CA ASP A 65 -6.35 3.89 -11.07
C ASP A 65 -5.28 2.81 -11.30
N TYR A 66 -4.07 3.02 -10.74
CA TYR A 66 -2.99 2.02 -10.76
C TYR A 66 -3.42 0.71 -10.11
N TYR A 67 -3.96 0.74 -8.89
CA TYR A 67 -4.37 -0.47 -8.19
C TYR A 67 -5.60 -1.13 -8.85
N ILE A 68 -6.59 -0.36 -9.30
CA ILE A 68 -7.77 -0.88 -9.99
C ILE A 68 -7.39 -1.66 -11.24
N MET A 69 -6.37 -1.21 -11.98
CA MET A 69 -5.86 -1.93 -13.15
C MET A 69 -5.44 -3.37 -12.78
N TYR A 70 -4.66 -3.56 -11.70
CA TYR A 70 -4.25 -4.90 -11.27
C TYR A 70 -5.41 -5.74 -10.72
N VAL A 71 -6.34 -5.11 -10.00
CA VAL A 71 -7.55 -5.81 -9.53
C VAL A 71 -8.39 -6.31 -10.71
N LYS A 72 -8.53 -5.51 -11.78
CA LYS A 72 -9.22 -5.93 -13.01
C LYS A 72 -8.54 -7.14 -13.67
N ILE A 73 -7.21 -7.18 -13.69
CA ILE A 73 -6.45 -8.35 -14.16
C ILE A 73 -6.76 -9.56 -13.29
N ALA A 74 -6.71 -9.44 -11.96
CA ALA A 74 -7.03 -10.54 -11.05
C ALA A 74 -8.44 -11.09 -11.26
N ARG A 75 -9.43 -10.21 -11.46
CA ARG A 75 -10.82 -10.59 -11.77
C ARG A 75 -10.93 -11.33 -13.10
N GLN A 76 -10.24 -10.86 -14.14
CA GLN A 76 -10.23 -11.52 -15.45
C GLN A 76 -9.73 -12.96 -15.35
N TYR A 77 -8.74 -13.23 -14.51
CA TYR A 77 -8.14 -14.55 -14.32
C TYR A 77 -8.70 -15.34 -13.13
N LYS A 78 -9.68 -14.80 -12.40
CA LYS A 78 -10.29 -15.40 -11.20
C LYS A 78 -9.28 -15.82 -10.14
N THR A 79 -8.27 -14.97 -9.93
CA THR A 79 -7.23 -15.13 -8.91
C THR A 79 -7.50 -14.22 -7.73
N GLY A 80 -6.94 -14.53 -6.57
CA GLY A 80 -6.79 -13.51 -5.52
C GLY A 80 -5.77 -12.44 -5.92
N ILE A 81 -5.69 -11.36 -5.15
CA ILE A 81 -4.64 -10.35 -5.30
C ILE A 81 -4.18 -9.82 -3.94
N VAL A 82 -2.87 -9.63 -3.81
CA VAL A 82 -2.25 -8.93 -2.68
C VAL A 82 -1.89 -7.52 -3.16
N LEU A 83 -2.49 -6.51 -2.53
CA LEU A 83 -2.20 -5.10 -2.77
C LEU A 83 -1.27 -4.56 -1.70
N GLN A 84 -0.07 -4.14 -2.09
CA GLN A 84 0.91 -3.58 -1.18
C GLN A 84 0.73 -2.06 -1.01
N LEU A 85 0.83 -1.55 0.22
CA LEU A 85 0.88 -0.12 0.48
C LEU A 85 2.10 0.54 -0.19
N LEU A 86 1.93 1.79 -0.65
CA LEU A 86 2.98 2.67 -1.18
C LEU A 86 3.99 3.20 -0.12
N THR A 87 4.21 2.44 0.95
CA THR A 87 4.88 2.88 2.18
C THR A 87 6.33 2.39 2.32
N TRP A 88 6.94 1.86 1.25
CA TRP A 88 8.31 1.34 1.32
C TRP A 88 9.31 2.38 1.85
N ARG A 89 9.26 3.62 1.37
CA ARG A 89 10.07 4.74 1.89
C ARG A 89 9.37 5.58 2.97
N LEU A 90 8.33 5.06 3.63
CA LEU A 90 7.64 5.79 4.70
C LEU A 90 8.22 5.42 6.07
N SER A 91 9.24 6.15 6.49
CA SER A 91 9.78 6.09 7.86
C SER A 91 10.30 7.47 8.29
N GLU A 92 10.50 7.68 9.59
CA GLU A 92 10.93 8.99 10.10
C GLU A 92 12.18 9.54 9.39
N PRO A 93 13.24 8.76 9.10
CA PRO A 93 14.41 9.30 8.41
C PRO A 93 14.12 9.77 6.98
N TRP A 94 13.31 9.04 6.22
CA TRP A 94 12.89 9.45 4.88
C TRP A 94 12.00 10.69 4.92
N VAL A 95 11.08 10.75 5.89
CA VAL A 95 10.20 11.90 6.08
C VAL A 95 10.99 13.14 6.52
N LYS A 96 12.00 12.98 7.40
CA LYS A 96 12.93 14.07 7.75
C LYS A 96 13.70 14.57 6.53
N LEU A 97 14.17 13.65 5.68
CA LEU A 97 14.90 14.00 4.45
C LEU A 97 14.04 14.83 3.48
N LEU A 98 12.74 14.57 3.45
CA LEU A 98 11.76 15.32 2.64
C LEU A 98 11.33 16.67 3.28
N GLY A 99 11.82 17.01 4.48
CA GLY A 99 11.61 18.32 5.10
C GLY A 99 10.30 18.49 5.87
N TYR A 100 9.59 17.42 6.22
CA TYR A 100 8.37 17.54 7.04
C TYR A 100 8.69 17.89 8.50
N ALA A 101 7.92 18.81 9.07
CA ALA A 101 8.12 19.33 10.42
C ALA A 101 7.79 18.34 11.55
N ASP A 102 6.81 17.45 11.33
CA ASP A 102 6.45 16.35 12.24
C ASP A 102 6.59 14.99 11.54
N PRO A 103 7.79 14.40 11.56
CA PRO A 103 8.04 13.12 10.90
C PRO A 103 7.22 11.96 11.47
N ALA A 104 7.04 11.92 12.79
CA ALA A 104 6.32 10.82 13.44
C ALA A 104 4.82 10.88 13.13
N GLY A 105 4.21 12.07 13.27
CA GLY A 105 2.82 12.29 12.89
C GLY A 105 2.56 11.96 11.42
N LYS A 106 3.44 12.45 10.52
CA LYS A 106 3.33 12.18 9.08
C LYS A 106 3.38 10.68 8.76
N VAL A 107 4.25 9.90 9.41
CA VAL A 107 4.30 8.44 9.22
C VAL A 107 2.97 7.79 9.61
N VAL A 108 2.38 8.17 10.76
CA VAL A 108 1.12 7.59 11.24
C VAL A 108 -0.04 7.95 10.31
N GLU A 109 -0.18 9.22 9.95
CA GLU A 109 -1.25 9.70 9.08
C GLU A 109 -1.17 9.09 7.68
N THR A 110 0.02 9.08 7.09
CA THR A 110 0.22 8.56 5.73
C THR A 110 -0.01 7.05 5.66
N ASN A 111 0.34 6.28 6.70
CA ASN A 111 -0.03 4.86 6.77
C ASN A 111 -1.55 4.68 6.83
N ARG A 112 -2.26 5.51 7.60
CA ARG A 112 -3.73 5.45 7.68
C ARG A 112 -4.37 5.75 6.34
N ASP A 113 -3.91 6.79 5.64
CA ASP A 113 -4.39 7.18 4.32
C ASP A 113 -4.12 6.09 3.27
N ALA A 114 -2.93 5.48 3.29
CA ALA A 114 -2.58 4.37 2.39
C ALA A 114 -3.49 3.16 2.63
N VAL A 115 -3.73 2.80 3.89
CA VAL A 115 -4.64 1.70 4.25
C VAL A 115 -6.06 2.01 3.83
N GLN A 116 -6.56 3.23 4.07
CA GLN A 116 -7.90 3.65 3.67
C GLN A 116 -8.09 3.59 2.15
N LEU A 117 -7.10 4.01 1.36
CA LEU A 117 -7.14 3.89 -0.10
C LEU A 117 -7.34 2.43 -0.53
N LEU A 118 -6.50 1.50 -0.06
CA LEU A 118 -6.61 0.09 -0.44
C LEU A 118 -7.85 -0.58 0.12
N GLN A 119 -8.30 -0.19 1.32
CA GLN A 119 -9.58 -0.66 1.87
C GLN A 119 -10.76 -0.24 0.99
N SER A 120 -10.78 1.00 0.49
CA SER A 120 -11.84 1.46 -0.41
C SER A 120 -11.89 0.66 -1.72
N ILE A 121 -10.72 0.28 -2.26
CA ILE A 121 -10.63 -0.55 -3.48
C ILE A 121 -11.12 -1.96 -3.17
N ARG A 122 -10.68 -2.57 -2.06
CA ARG A 122 -11.18 -3.88 -1.63
C ARG A 122 -12.70 -3.88 -1.48
N SER A 123 -13.25 -2.88 -0.79
CA SER A 123 -14.70 -2.75 -0.59
C SER A 123 -15.50 -2.68 -1.89
N GLU A 124 -14.93 -2.09 -2.95
CA GLU A 124 -15.62 -1.94 -4.24
C GLU A 124 -15.45 -3.16 -5.16
N PHE A 125 -14.28 -3.81 -5.17
CA PHE A 125 -13.91 -4.77 -6.22
C PHE A 125 -13.77 -6.22 -5.75
N GLU A 126 -13.71 -6.48 -4.46
CA GLU A 126 -13.58 -7.83 -3.94
C GLU A 126 -14.84 -8.67 -4.18
N ASP A 127 -14.65 -9.90 -4.65
CA ASP A 127 -15.71 -10.90 -4.80
C ASP A 127 -15.21 -12.30 -4.39
N GLU A 128 -16.08 -13.30 -4.44
CA GLU A 128 -15.76 -14.68 -4.04
C GLU A 128 -14.59 -15.28 -4.84
N HIS A 129 -14.39 -14.83 -6.08
CA HIS A 129 -13.34 -15.32 -6.96
C HIS A 129 -12.06 -14.49 -6.86
N THR A 130 -12.17 -13.26 -6.38
CA THR A 130 -11.09 -12.28 -6.32
C THR A 130 -10.96 -11.69 -4.91
N PRO A 131 -10.52 -12.49 -3.92
CA PRO A 131 -10.18 -11.97 -2.59
C PRO A 131 -9.05 -10.94 -2.70
N VAL A 132 -9.18 -9.81 -2.00
CA VAL A 132 -8.20 -8.71 -2.02
C VAL A 132 -7.55 -8.60 -0.64
N VAL A 133 -6.28 -8.95 -0.58
CA VAL A 133 -5.46 -8.87 0.63
C VAL A 133 -4.68 -7.56 0.62
N ILE A 134 -4.61 -6.87 1.76
CA ILE A 134 -3.82 -5.64 1.91
C ILE A 134 -2.54 -5.98 2.65
N SER A 135 -1.39 -5.69 2.04
CA SER A 135 -0.07 -5.91 2.61
C SER A 135 0.56 -4.60 3.06
N GLY A 136 0.89 -4.50 4.34
CA GLY A 136 1.65 -3.37 4.88
C GLY A 136 3.11 -3.46 4.44
N SER A 137 3.62 -2.43 3.77
CA SER A 137 5.01 -2.39 3.31
C SER A 137 5.89 -1.64 4.29
N LEU A 138 6.98 -2.28 4.72
CA LEU A 138 8.02 -1.68 5.55
C LEU A 138 9.35 -1.85 4.82
N GLY A 139 9.82 -0.76 4.21
CA GLY A 139 11.13 -0.76 3.55
C GLY A 139 12.27 -0.43 4.51
N SER A 140 13.47 -0.43 3.97
CA SER A 140 14.68 -0.08 4.70
C SER A 140 14.67 1.39 5.16
N VAL A 141 15.26 1.61 6.33
CA VAL A 141 15.43 2.96 6.91
C VAL A 141 16.48 3.79 6.14
N GLN A 142 17.35 3.12 5.39
CA GLN A 142 18.39 3.71 4.56
C GLN A 142 18.26 3.25 3.11
N ASP A 143 18.98 3.91 2.20
CA ASP A 143 19.04 3.47 0.82
C ASP A 143 19.75 2.11 0.71
N SER A 144 19.02 1.10 0.23
CA SER A 144 19.52 -0.28 0.10
C SER A 144 20.67 -0.44 -0.89
N TYR A 145 20.93 0.56 -1.74
CA TYR A 145 22.04 0.55 -2.68
C TYR A 145 23.31 1.21 -2.11
N LYS A 146 23.25 1.76 -0.89
CA LYS A 146 24.47 2.16 -0.17
C LYS A 146 25.12 0.93 0.43
N ILE A 147 26.18 0.45 -0.23
CA ILE A 147 27.12 -0.48 0.38
C ILE A 147 27.89 0.32 1.43
N SER A 148 27.71 0.00 2.71
CA SER A 148 28.58 0.54 3.77
C SER A 148 30.02 0.13 3.47
N ALA A 149 30.92 1.11 3.38
CA ALA A 149 32.36 0.87 3.39
C ALA A 149 32.80 0.40 4.79
#